data_AF-A0AAW0HAS3-F1
#
_entry.id   AF-A0AAW0HAS3-F1
#
_cell.length_a   1.000
_cell.length_b   1.000
_cell.length_c   1.000
_cell.angle_alpha   90.00
_cell.angle_beta   90.00
_cell.angle_gamma   90.00
#
_symmetry.space_group_name_H-M   'P 1'
#
loop_
_entity.id
_entity.type
_entity.pdbx_description
1 polymer ?
#
loop_
_entity_poly.entity_id
_entity_poly.type
_entity_poly.pdbx_seq_one_letter_code
_entity_poly.pdbx_strand_id
1 'polypeptide(L)'
;MLQEKCLRIVSPMSPARPYCCYAVIIVLIVAVIALSVALSLSVRKEKMAIANLTHGNTTCPEDWIEFGSKCFYNFLNGNYGHLAPWIGLHRESSEQPWMWTDNTEYNNLVPIRGDGNHAYLSDRGISSGRDYIYRSWICSKPKSYT
;
A
#
# COMPACT_ATOMS: atom_id res chain seq x y z
N MET A 1 -45.93 50.42 18.40
CA MET A 1 -44.69 51.09 18.85
C MET A 1 -43.73 49.98 19.27
N LEU A 2 -42.75 49.66 18.41
CA LEU A 2 -41.70 48.66 18.64
C LEU A 2 -40.75 49.08 19.78
N GLN A 3 -40.22 48.14 20.56
CA GLN A 3 -38.77 47.88 20.66
C GLN A 3 -38.47 46.69 21.58
N GLU A 4 -37.52 45.91 21.12
CA GLU A 4 -36.99 44.66 21.66
C GLU A 4 -36.36 44.84 23.04
N LYS A 5 -36.41 43.79 23.86
CA LYS A 5 -35.35 43.47 24.84
C LYS A 5 -35.38 41.98 25.17
N CYS A 6 -34.54 41.24 24.45
CA CYS A 6 -34.24 39.85 24.72
C CYS A 6 -33.31 39.81 25.96
N LEU A 7 -33.84 39.48 27.14
CA LEU A 7 -33.02 39.32 28.34
C LEU A 7 -32.43 37.91 28.35
N ARG A 8 -31.15 37.79 28.00
CA ARG A 8 -30.37 36.55 28.12
C ARG A 8 -30.34 36.09 29.58
N ILE A 9 -30.93 34.93 29.86
CA ILE A 9 -30.64 34.17 31.08
C ILE A 9 -29.31 33.44 30.83
N VAL A 10 -28.20 34.12 31.15
CA VAL A 10 -26.90 33.46 31.26
C VAL A 10 -26.90 32.76 32.62
N SER A 11 -27.16 31.45 32.60
CA SER A 11 -26.93 30.60 33.77
C SER A 11 -25.45 30.71 34.19
N PRO A 12 -25.13 30.84 35.49
CA PRO A 12 -23.75 30.83 35.93
C PRO A 12 -23.19 29.42 35.72
N MET A 13 -22.33 29.25 34.71
CA MET A 13 -21.48 28.07 34.61
C MET A 13 -20.56 28.05 35.82
N SER A 14 -20.78 27.08 36.71
CA SER A 14 -19.89 26.78 37.83
C SER A 14 -18.47 26.48 37.31
N PRO A 15 -17.43 27.23 37.75
CA PRO A 15 -16.10 27.21 37.14
C PRO A 15 -15.28 25.94 37.45
N ALA A 16 -15.77 25.03 38.30
CA ALA A 16 -15.08 23.77 38.63
C ALA A 16 -15.43 22.61 37.67
N ARG A 17 -16.53 22.72 36.91
CA ARG A 17 -17.01 21.68 36.00
C ARG A 17 -16.15 21.47 34.73
N PRO A 18 -15.58 22.49 34.06
CA PRO A 18 -14.81 22.26 32.83
C PRO A 18 -13.47 21.59 33.10
N TYR A 19 -12.82 21.86 34.25
CA TYR A 19 -11.55 21.24 34.62
C TYR A 19 -11.70 19.75 34.96
N CYS A 20 -12.80 19.39 35.63
CA CYS A 20 -13.13 17.99 35.89
C CYS A 20 -13.42 17.24 34.58
N CYS A 21 -14.21 17.83 33.67
CA CYS A 21 -14.45 17.26 32.35
C CYS A 21 -13.15 17.12 31.53
N TYR A 22 -12.27 18.12 31.57
CA TYR A 22 -10.99 18.09 30.87
C TYR A 22 -10.04 17.02 31.43
N ALA A 23 -9.99 16.87 32.76
CA ALA A 23 -9.23 15.80 33.41
C ALA A 23 -9.75 14.41 33.02
N VAL A 24 -11.07 14.20 33.00
CA VAL A 24 -11.68 12.94 32.55
C VAL A 24 -11.36 12.66 31.09
N ILE A 25 -11.46 13.68 30.22
CA ILE A 25 -11.11 13.55 28.79
C ILE A 25 -9.63 13.19 28.62
N ILE A 26 -8.71 13.84 29.34
CA ILE A 26 -7.28 13.50 29.29
C ILE A 26 -7.05 12.05 29.71
N VAL A 27 -7.66 11.60 30.81
CA VAL A 27 -7.52 10.22 31.30
C VAL A 27 -8.02 9.21 30.26
N LEU A 28 -9.17 9.47 29.64
CA LEU A 28 -9.72 8.62 28.59
C LEU A 28 -8.82 8.58 27.35
N ILE A 29 -8.27 9.73 26.92
CA ILE A 29 -7.34 9.79 25.79
C ILE A 29 -6.07 8.98 26.10
N VAL A 30 -5.48 9.17 27.28
CA VAL A 30 -4.28 8.42 27.68
C VAL A 30 -4.55 6.92 27.72
N ALA A 31 -5.71 6.50 28.23
CA ALA A 31 -6.10 5.10 28.23
C ALA A 31 -6.26 4.53 26.82
N VAL A 32 -6.91 5.26 25.90
CA VAL A 32 -7.07 4.84 24.50
C VAL A 32 -5.71 4.76 23.78
N ILE A 33 -4.81 5.72 24.01
CA ILE A 33 -3.46 5.68 23.44
C ILE A 33 -2.70 4.47 23.98
N ALA A 34 -2.71 4.24 25.30
CA ALA A 34 -2.06 3.09 25.91
C ALA A 34 -2.60 1.75 25.36
N LEU A 35 -3.93 1.62 25.23
CA LEU A 35 -4.57 0.44 24.66
C LEU A 35 -4.21 0.24 23.18
N SER A 36 -4.22 1.30 22.37
CA SER A 36 -3.87 1.21 20.95
C SER A 36 -2.41 0.82 20.74
N VAL A 37 -1.48 1.35 21.56
CA VAL A 37 -0.07 0.94 21.54
C VAL A 37 0.08 -0.51 22.01
N ALA A 38 -0.60 -0.92 23.09
CA ALA A 38 -0.57 -2.30 23.57
C ALA A 38 -1.09 -3.28 22.51
N LEU A 39 -2.21 -2.96 21.84
CA LEU A 39 -2.74 -3.76 20.72
C LEU A 39 -1.77 -3.79 19.54
N SER A 40 -1.15 -2.66 19.21
CA SER A 40 -0.17 -2.58 18.13
C SER A 40 1.07 -3.44 18.43
N LEU A 41 1.52 -3.47 19.69
CA LEU A 41 2.64 -4.30 20.14
C LEU A 41 2.28 -5.80 20.18
N SER A 42 1.05 -6.16 20.59
CA SER A 42 0.60 -7.56 20.58
C SER A 42 0.49 -8.10 19.16
N VAL A 43 -0.11 -7.34 18.24
CA VAL A 43 -0.18 -7.68 16.81
C VAL A 43 1.22 -7.78 16.20
N ARG A 44 2.17 -6.89 16.57
CA ARG A 44 3.57 -6.99 16.12
C ARG A 44 4.26 -8.24 16.64
N LYS A 45 4.06 -8.61 17.91
CA LYS A 45 4.64 -9.84 18.50
C LYS A 45 4.11 -11.09 17.80
N GLU A 46 2.82 -11.15 17.51
CA GLU A 46 2.19 -12.26 16.80
C GLU A 46 2.72 -12.37 15.36
N LYS A 47 2.80 -11.23 14.63
CA LYS A 47 3.42 -11.19 13.29
C LYS A 47 4.89 -11.61 13.30
N MET A 48 5.66 -11.20 14.32
CA MET A 48 7.08 -11.55 14.47
C MET A 48 7.26 -13.03 14.82
N ALA A 49 6.38 -13.60 15.63
CA ALA A 49 6.37 -15.04 15.94
C ALA A 49 6.01 -15.90 14.72
N ILE A 50 5.03 -15.46 13.91
CA ILE A 50 4.68 -16.12 12.64
C ILE A 50 5.83 -16.02 11.62
N ALA A 51 6.53 -14.88 11.55
CA ALA A 51 7.69 -14.71 10.68
C ALA A 51 8.87 -15.64 11.06
N ASN A 52 9.10 -15.87 12.35
CA ASN A 52 10.16 -16.75 12.84
C ASN A 52 9.88 -18.24 12.55
N LEU A 53 8.63 -18.67 12.53
CA LEU A 53 8.24 -20.04 12.13
C LEU A 53 8.37 -20.28 10.61
N THR A 54 8.42 -19.21 9.81
CA THR A 54 8.64 -19.27 8.35
C THR A 54 10.09 -19.09 7.92
N HIS A 55 11.01 -18.88 8.86
CA HIS A 55 12.44 -18.72 8.57
C HIS A 55 13.14 -20.09 8.43
N GLY A 56 12.63 -20.94 7.53
CA GLY A 56 13.56 -21.70 6.69
C GLY A 56 14.34 -20.68 5.87
N ASN A 57 15.58 -20.97 5.48
CA ASN A 57 16.59 -20.02 4.99
C ASN A 57 16.25 -19.44 3.58
N THR A 58 15.04 -18.92 3.41
CA THR A 58 14.47 -18.41 2.17
C THR A 58 14.80 -16.94 2.02
N THR A 59 15.99 -16.67 1.49
CA THR A 59 16.48 -15.30 1.36
C THR A 59 16.39 -14.87 -0.09
N CYS A 60 15.86 -13.67 -0.32
CA CYS A 60 16.01 -13.02 -1.61
C CYS A 60 17.49 -12.65 -1.83
N PRO A 61 17.96 -12.51 -3.09
CA PRO A 61 19.28 -11.96 -3.35
C PRO A 61 19.44 -10.57 -2.70
N GLU A 62 20.68 -10.18 -2.43
CA GLU A 62 21.00 -8.84 -1.93
C GLU A 62 20.43 -7.77 -2.89
N ASP A 63 19.92 -6.66 -2.35
CA ASP A 63 19.24 -5.57 -3.06
C ASP A 63 17.89 -5.91 -3.73
N TRP A 64 17.30 -7.08 -3.46
CA TRP A 64 15.94 -7.41 -3.90
C TRP A 64 14.92 -7.13 -2.80
N ILE A 65 13.74 -6.66 -3.22
CA ILE A 65 12.61 -6.37 -2.32
C ILE A 65 11.86 -7.68 -2.05
N GLU A 66 11.72 -8.03 -0.78
CA GLU A 66 10.95 -9.19 -0.34
C GLU A 66 9.45 -8.84 -0.17
N PHE A 67 8.57 -9.63 -0.80
CA PHE A 67 7.13 -9.54 -0.55
C PHE A 67 6.45 -10.91 -0.66
N GLY A 68 5.97 -11.43 0.46
CA GLY A 68 5.35 -12.76 0.53
C GLY A 68 6.34 -13.87 0.22
N SER A 69 6.04 -14.74 -0.76
CA SER A 69 6.92 -15.81 -1.25
C SER A 69 7.72 -15.42 -2.50
N LYS A 70 7.72 -14.14 -2.89
CA LYS A 70 8.41 -13.62 -4.07
C LYS A 70 9.42 -12.53 -3.71
N CYS A 71 10.45 -12.43 -4.55
CA CYS A 71 11.48 -11.42 -4.54
C CYS A 71 11.31 -10.55 -5.79
N PHE A 72 11.40 -9.23 -5.66
CA PHE A 72 11.25 -8.27 -6.74
C PHE A 72 12.49 -7.40 -6.88
N TYR A 73 12.87 -7.09 -8.13
CA TYR A 73 13.97 -6.18 -8.41
C TYR A 73 13.58 -5.22 -9.52
N ASN A 74 13.85 -3.94 -9.31
CA ASN A 74 13.62 -2.91 -10.30
C ASN A 74 14.91 -2.65 -11.07
N PHE A 75 14.99 -3.15 -12.30
CA PHE A 75 16.11 -2.89 -13.19
C PHE A 75 15.95 -1.49 -13.78
N LEU A 76 16.65 -0.53 -13.17
CA LEU A 76 16.70 0.85 -13.62
C LEU A 76 17.58 0.97 -14.85
N ASN A 77 17.01 1.48 -15.95
CA ASN A 77 17.75 1.70 -17.19
C ASN A 77 18.15 3.18 -17.30
N GLY A 78 19.31 3.54 -16.73
CA GLY A 78 19.93 4.87 -16.82
C GLY A 78 18.96 6.06 -16.69
N ASN A 79 18.95 6.94 -17.69
CA ASN A 79 18.14 8.18 -17.77
C ASN A 79 16.62 7.96 -17.72
N TYR A 80 16.15 6.70 -17.82
CA TYR A 80 14.74 6.35 -17.89
C TYR A 80 14.19 5.77 -16.59
N GLY A 81 14.93 5.88 -15.49
CA GLY A 81 14.50 5.41 -14.17
C GLY A 81 13.20 6.04 -13.64
N HIS A 82 12.79 7.20 -14.19
CA HIS A 82 11.51 7.86 -13.88
C HIS A 82 10.34 7.35 -14.72
N LEU A 83 10.59 6.57 -15.77
CA LEU A 83 9.52 6.00 -16.57
C LEU A 83 8.91 4.80 -15.85
N ALA A 84 7.60 4.76 -15.91
CA ALA A 84 6.76 3.66 -15.46
C ALA A 84 7.32 2.31 -15.97
N PRO A 85 7.61 1.34 -15.10
CA PRO A 85 8.35 0.13 -15.45
C PRO A 85 7.50 -0.89 -16.20
N TRP A 86 8.12 -1.62 -17.11
CA TRP A 86 7.55 -2.81 -17.72
C TRP A 86 7.34 -3.94 -16.70
N ILE A 87 6.29 -4.74 -16.92
CA ILE A 87 6.01 -5.98 -16.20
C ILE A 87 5.98 -7.14 -17.20
N GLY A 88 6.14 -8.37 -16.70
CA GLY A 88 6.21 -9.59 -17.52
C GLY A 88 4.89 -10.03 -18.18
N LEU A 89 4.06 -9.09 -18.62
CA LEU A 89 2.85 -9.35 -19.39
C LEU A 89 3.04 -8.87 -20.83
N HIS A 90 2.75 -9.76 -21.77
CA HIS A 90 2.84 -9.49 -23.20
C HIS A 90 1.69 -10.16 -23.98
N ARG A 91 1.50 -9.74 -25.23
CA ARG A 91 0.62 -10.37 -26.21
C ARG A 91 1.18 -10.17 -27.61
N GLU A 92 0.78 -11.02 -28.56
CA GLU A 92 1.28 -10.90 -29.94
C GLU A 92 0.59 -9.76 -30.71
N SER A 93 -0.71 -9.56 -30.51
CA SER A 93 -1.50 -8.51 -31.15
C SER A 93 -2.68 -8.08 -30.27
N SER A 94 -3.41 -7.04 -30.68
CA SER A 94 -4.56 -6.49 -29.95
C SER A 94 -5.67 -7.50 -29.66
N GLU A 95 -5.79 -8.52 -30.51
CA GLU A 95 -6.83 -9.56 -30.48
C GLU A 95 -6.43 -10.77 -29.64
N GLN A 96 -5.15 -10.91 -29.33
CA GLN A 96 -4.61 -12.05 -28.59
C GLN A 96 -4.72 -11.84 -27.07
N PRO A 97 -4.86 -12.93 -26.30
CA PRO A 97 -4.89 -12.84 -24.85
C PRO A 97 -3.53 -12.36 -24.31
N TRP A 98 -3.58 -11.75 -23.13
CA TRP A 98 -2.37 -11.40 -22.39
C TRP A 98 -1.78 -12.65 -21.76
N MET A 99 -0.47 -12.80 -21.86
CA MET A 99 0.28 -13.93 -21.34
C MET A 99 1.38 -13.44 -20.41
N TRP A 100 1.61 -14.19 -19.34
CA TRP A 100 2.80 -14.05 -18.51
C TRP A 100 4.03 -14.63 -19.22
N THR A 101 5.23 -14.28 -18.75
CA THR A 101 6.49 -14.80 -19.30
C THR A 101 6.66 -16.32 -19.24
N ASP A 102 5.83 -17.02 -18.46
CA ASP A 102 5.77 -18.48 -18.39
C ASP A 102 4.71 -19.09 -19.33
N ASN A 103 4.17 -18.29 -20.26
CA ASN A 103 3.11 -18.65 -21.19
C ASN A 103 1.79 -19.05 -20.51
N THR A 104 1.56 -18.62 -19.27
CA THR A 104 0.24 -18.74 -18.65
C THR A 104 -0.64 -17.54 -19.01
N GLU A 105 -1.92 -17.79 -19.26
CA GLU A 105 -2.86 -16.71 -19.60
C GLU A 105 -3.13 -15.80 -18.39
N TYR A 106 -3.15 -14.50 -18.64
CA TYR A 106 -3.52 -13.51 -17.65
C TYR A 106 -5.00 -13.61 -17.31
N ASN A 107 -5.32 -13.62 -16.03
CA ASN A 107 -6.69 -13.78 -15.53
C ASN A 107 -7.60 -12.55 -15.69
N ASN A 108 -7.13 -11.48 -16.33
CA ASN A 108 -7.90 -10.27 -16.63
C ASN A 108 -8.56 -9.59 -15.40
N LEU A 109 -8.02 -9.79 -14.19
CA LEU A 109 -8.56 -9.17 -12.96
C LEU A 109 -8.44 -7.64 -12.98
N VAL A 110 -7.39 -7.11 -13.60
CA VAL A 110 -7.21 -5.67 -13.80
C VAL A 110 -7.17 -5.41 -15.31
N PRO A 111 -8.07 -4.59 -15.87
CA PRO A 111 -8.07 -4.31 -17.29
C PRO A 111 -6.80 -3.53 -17.69
N ILE A 112 -6.16 -3.97 -18.77
CA ILE A 112 -4.94 -3.35 -19.30
C ILE A 112 -5.33 -2.33 -20.37
N ARG A 113 -4.89 -1.09 -20.21
CA ARG A 113 -5.27 0.01 -21.11
C ARG A 113 -4.34 0.11 -22.32
N GLY A 114 -4.92 0.44 -23.49
CA GLY A 114 -4.19 0.72 -24.72
C GLY A 114 -3.95 -0.51 -25.60
N ASP A 115 -3.44 -0.25 -26.81
CA ASP A 115 -3.33 -1.26 -27.86
C ASP A 115 -1.90 -1.80 -28.08
N GLY A 116 -1.00 -1.56 -27.12
CA GLY A 116 0.35 -2.09 -27.16
C GLY A 116 0.43 -3.59 -26.90
N ASN A 117 1.61 -4.14 -27.15
CA ASN A 117 1.89 -5.59 -27.03
C ASN A 117 2.58 -5.96 -25.71
N HIS A 118 3.09 -4.97 -24.96
CA HIS A 118 3.77 -5.18 -23.68
C HIS A 118 3.13 -4.30 -22.62
N ALA A 119 3.04 -4.80 -21.38
CA ALA A 119 2.38 -4.09 -20.29
C ALA A 119 3.39 -3.42 -19.34
N TYR A 120 3.06 -2.22 -18.88
CA TYR A 120 3.80 -1.46 -17.88
C TYR A 120 2.86 -0.96 -16.77
N LEU A 121 3.43 -0.69 -15.59
CA LEU A 121 2.71 -0.10 -14.47
C LEU A 121 2.62 1.42 -14.65
N SER A 122 1.43 1.96 -14.53
CA SER A 122 1.14 3.40 -14.54
C SER A 122 0.52 3.84 -13.21
N ASP A 123 0.47 5.15 -12.98
CA ASP A 123 -0.22 5.77 -11.85
C ASP A 123 -1.70 5.37 -11.76
N ARG A 124 -2.33 5.02 -12.88
CA ARG A 124 -3.75 4.63 -12.96
C ARG A 124 -3.98 3.14 -13.16
N GLY A 125 -3.00 2.27 -12.88
CA GLY A 125 -3.10 0.81 -13.06
C GLY A 125 -2.18 0.28 -14.14
N ILE A 126 -2.61 -0.73 -14.91
CA ILE A 126 -1.78 -1.37 -15.96
C ILE A 126 -2.10 -0.74 -17.32
N SER A 127 -1.06 -0.35 -18.06
CA SER A 127 -1.17 0.18 -19.42
C SER A 127 -0.27 -0.60 -20.36
N SER A 128 -0.50 -0.50 -21.67
CA SER A 128 0.27 -1.20 -22.69
C SER A 128 1.02 -0.23 -23.61
N GLY A 129 2.16 -0.69 -24.13
CA GLY A 129 2.99 0.05 -25.05
C GLY A 129 3.71 -0.89 -26.02
N ARG A 130 4.48 -0.28 -26.92
CA ARG A 130 5.35 -1.02 -27.83
C ARG A 130 6.69 -1.29 -27.16
N ASP A 131 7.29 -2.43 -27.47
CA ASP A 131 8.54 -2.96 -26.91
C ASP A 131 9.75 -2.05 -27.13
N TYR A 132 9.81 -1.34 -28.26
CA TYR A 132 10.91 -0.40 -28.54
C TYR A 132 10.94 0.82 -27.60
N ILE A 133 9.89 1.04 -26.80
CA ILE A 133 9.86 2.14 -25.83
C ILE A 133 10.76 1.77 -24.64
N TYR A 134 11.79 2.57 -24.43
CA TYR A 134 12.72 2.38 -23.34
C TYR A 134 12.06 2.67 -21.98
N ARG A 135 12.04 1.69 -21.08
CA ARG A 135 11.58 1.81 -19.69
C ARG A 135 12.43 0.90 -18.79
N SER A 136 12.37 1.13 -17.49
CA SER A 136 12.83 0.16 -16.49
C SER A 136 11.99 -1.11 -16.52
N TRP A 137 12.47 -2.17 -15.87
CA TRP A 137 11.76 -3.45 -15.76
C TRP A 137 11.62 -3.86 -14.29
N ILE A 138 10.46 -4.42 -13.93
CA ILE A 138 10.32 -5.15 -12.66
C ILE A 138 10.51 -6.64 -12.94
N CYS A 139 11.55 -7.21 -12.36
CA CYS A 139 11.78 -8.64 -12.33
C CYS A 139 11.15 -9.24 -11.07
N SER A 140 10.67 -10.48 -11.16
CA SER A 140 10.21 -11.24 -10.00
C SER A 140 10.75 -12.67 -10.04
N LYS A 141 11.07 -13.22 -8.86
CA LYS A 141 11.46 -14.62 -8.69
C LYS A 141 10.81 -15.18 -7.42
N PRO A 142 10.49 -16.49 -7.36
CA PRO A 142 10.14 -17.12 -6.10
C PRO A 142 11.35 -17.07 -5.16
N LYS A 143 11.10 -17.06 -3.85
CA LYS A 143 12.18 -17.24 -2.88
C LYS A 143 12.83 -18.60 -3.09
N SER A 144 14.16 -18.64 -3.09
CA SER A 144 14.91 -19.88 -3.09
C SER A 144 14.87 -20.50 -1.69
N TYR A 145 14.76 -21.82 -1.59
CA TYR A 145 15.03 -22.54 -0.35
C TYR A 145 16.52 -22.87 -0.32
N THR A 146 17.20 -22.49 0.76
CA THR A 146 18.59 -22.90 1.02
C THR A 146 18.62 -23.88 2.17
#